data_AF-B5AQ46-F1
#
_entry.id   AF-B5AQ46-F1
#
_cell.length_a   1.000
_cell.length_b   1.000
_cell.length_c   1.000
_cell.angle_alpha   90.00
_cell.angle_beta   90.00
_cell.angle_gamma   90.00
#
_symmetry.space_group_name_H-M   'P 1'
#
loop_
_entity.id
_entity.type
_entity.pdbx_description
1 polymer ?
#
loop_
_entity_poly.entity_id
_entity_poly.type
_entity_poly.pdbx_seq_one_letter_code
_entity_poly.pdbx_strand_id
1 'polypeptide(L)' 'EQDSYGGGYDLKQSFVGMMADVHMWDHTLSPCEIHKYVDGLNFTPGNVLNWGALEFQITGKVIVEDKEAEMLNF' A
#
# COMPACT_ATOMS: atom_id res chain seq x y z
N GLU A 1 8.06 3.51 -13.11
CA GLU A 1 6.83 3.04 -13.77
C GLU A 1 7.10 1.69 -14.44
N GLN A 2 6.06 0.99 -14.89
CA GLN A 2 6.22 -0.17 -15.75
C GLN A 2 6.30 0.29 -17.20
N ASP A 3 7.47 0.18 -17.82
CA ASP A 3 7.63 0.56 -19.24
C ASP A 3 7.21 -0.58 -20.18
N SER A 4 6.86 -1.75 -19.64
CA SER A 4 6.26 -2.90 -20.34
C SER A 4 5.45 -3.77 -19.37
N TYR A 5 4.58 -4.64 -19.89
CA TYR A 5 3.74 -5.52 -19.05
C TYR A 5 4.60 -6.38 -18.11
N GLY A 6 4.48 -6.13 -16.80
CA GLY A 6 5.21 -6.86 -15.76
C GLY A 6 6.72 -6.61 -15.70
N GLY A 7 7.27 -5.67 -16.48
CA GLY A 7 8.71 -5.51 -16.66
C GLY A 7 9.13 -4.13 -17.17
N GLY A 8 10.36 -4.04 -17.68
CA GLY A 8 10.91 -2.78 -18.20
C GLY A 8 11.25 -1.77 -17.11
N TYR A 9 11.54 -2.23 -15.90
CA TYR A 9 11.85 -1.35 -14.78
C TYR A 9 13.15 -0.57 -15.00
N ASP A 10 13.12 0.76 -14.83
CA ASP A 10 14.32 1.61 -14.72
C ASP A 10 14.69 1.81 -13.24
N LEU A 11 15.95 1.52 -12.89
CA LEU A 11 16.51 1.76 -11.56
C LEU A 11 16.31 3.20 -11.09
N LYS A 12 16.37 4.17 -11.99
CA LYS A 12 16.19 5.60 -11.67
C LYS A 12 14.75 5.95 -11.27
N GLN A 13 13.79 5.07 -11.53
CA GLN A 13 12.38 5.23 -11.17
C GLN A 13 11.97 4.31 -10.02
N SER A 14 12.93 3.74 -9.30
CA SER A 14 12.66 2.86 -8.16
C SER A 14 12.09 3.64 -6.97
N PHE A 15 11.13 3.03 -6.28
CA PHE A 15 10.71 3.48 -4.96
C PHE A 15 11.68 2.93 -3.90
N VAL A 16 12.18 3.82 -3.04
CA VAL A 16 13.00 3.45 -1.88
C VAL A 16 12.37 4.09 -0.65
N GLY A 17 11.79 3.26 0.22
CA GLY A 17 11.06 3.69 1.40
C GLY A 17 10.15 2.59 1.92
N MET A 18 9.18 2.99 2.74
CA MET A 18 8.19 2.09 3.33
C MET A 18 6.82 2.31 2.74
N MET A 19 6.03 1.23 2.68
CA MET A 19 4.66 1.26 2.20
C MET A 19 3.81 0.43 3.16
N ALA A 20 2.71 1.02 3.60
CA ALA A 20 1.73 0.39 4.48
C ALA A 20 0.34 0.90 4.08
N ASP A 21 -0.70 0.19 4.56
CA ASP A 21 -2.10 0.60 4.42
C ASP A 21 -2.45 0.93 2.95
N VAL A 22 -2.27 -0.03 2.04
CA VAL A 22 -2.67 0.14 0.63
C VAL A 22 -4.01 -0.53 0.38
N HIS A 23 -4.99 0.27 -0.03
CA HIS A 23 -6.31 -0.19 -0.40
C HIS A 23 -6.72 0.36 -1.77
N MET A 24 -7.50 -0.42 -2.52
CA MET A 24 -8.05 -0.02 -3.82
C MET A 24 -9.52 -0.42 -3.94
N TRP A 25 -10.32 0.49 -4.47
CA TRP A 25 -11.75 0.33 -4.71
C TRP A 25 -12.05 0.44 -6.20
N ASP A 26 -13.08 -0.28 -6.66
CA ASP A 26 -13.59 -0.23 -8.04
C ASP A 26 -14.53 0.96 -8.30
N HIS A 27 -14.72 1.83 -7.30
CA HIS A 27 -15.56 3.01 -7.35
C HIS A 27 -14.85 4.20 -6.70
N THR A 28 -15.35 5.40 -7.02
CA THR A 28 -14.85 6.63 -6.41
C THR A 28 -15.33 6.76 -4.98
N LEU A 29 -14.39 6.96 -4.05
CA LEU A 29 -14.70 7.27 -2.66
C LEU A 29 -15.18 8.72 -2.51
N SER A 30 -16.17 8.92 -1.65
CA SER A 30 -16.52 10.26 -1.21
C SER A 30 -15.45 10.85 -0.27
N PRO A 31 -15.38 12.19 -0.12
CA PRO A 31 -14.48 12.80 0.86
C PRO A 31 -14.66 12.30 2.29
N CYS A 32 -15.88 11.92 2.70
CA CYS A 32 -16.16 11.38 4.02
C CYS A 32 -15.54 9.98 4.21
N GLU A 33 -15.60 9.13 3.18
CA GLU A 33 -14.98 7.80 3.22
C GLU A 33 -13.46 7.88 3.26
N ILE A 34 -12.88 8.80 2.48
CA ILE A 34 -11.43 9.08 2.53
C ILE A 34 -11.03 9.54 3.93
N HIS A 35 -11.79 10.45 4.55
CA HIS A 35 -11.48 10.94 5.89
C HIS A 35 -11.57 9.83 6.95
N LYS A 36 -12.62 9.00 6.90
CA LYS A 36 -12.74 7.83 7.81
C LYS A 36 -11.55 6.88 7.67
N TYR A 37 -11.07 6.66 6.45
CA TYR A 37 -9.91 5.83 6.19
C TYR A 37 -8.63 6.44 6.79
N VAL A 38 -8.35 7.71 6.50
CA VAL A 38 -7.16 8.43 6.99
C VAL A 38 -7.09 8.47 8.52
N ASP A 39 -8.24 8.67 9.18
CA ASP A 39 -8.34 8.77 10.63
C ASP A 39 -8.38 7.38 11.33
N GLY A 40 -8.30 6.28 10.58
CA GLY A 40 -8.41 4.93 11.13
C GLY A 40 -9.77 4.62 11.76
N LEU A 41 -10.82 5.32 11.35
CA LEU A 41 -12.20 5.07 11.78
C LEU A 41 -12.79 3.88 11.01
N ASN A 42 -14.09 3.64 11.17
CA ASN A 42 -14.79 2.62 10.41
C ASN A 42 -14.82 2.98 8.91
N PHE A 43 -13.98 2.34 8.11
CA PHE A 43 -13.98 2.41 6.65
C PHE A 43 -14.25 1.03 6.04
N THR A 44 -14.73 1.00 4.80
CA THR A 44 -14.91 -0.24 4.05
C THR A 44 -13.57 -0.65 3.44
N PRO A 45 -13.01 -1.83 3.74
CA PRO A 45 -11.78 -2.27 3.09
C PRO A 45 -11.92 -2.32 1.56
N GLY A 46 -10.83 -2.01 0.85
CA GLY A 46 -10.81 -2.06 -0.61
C GLY A 46 -11.24 -3.41 -1.17
N ASN A 47 -12.17 -3.41 -2.12
CA ASN A 47 -12.70 -4.62 -2.76
C ASN A 47 -11.85 -5.10 -3.95
N VAL A 48 -10.89 -4.29 -4.41
CA VAL A 48 -9.90 -4.66 -5.44
C VAL A 48 -8.57 -5.04 -4.79
N LEU A 49 -8.10 -4.20 -3.84
CA LEU A 49 -6.93 -4.48 -3.02
C LEU A 49 -7.24 -4.15 -1.56
N ASN A 50 -6.91 -5.06 -0.65
CA ASN A 50 -7.10 -4.91 0.79
C ASN A 50 -5.80 -5.25 1.52
N TRP A 51 -5.13 -4.26 2.12
CA TRP A 51 -3.89 -4.49 2.87
C TRP A 51 -4.03 -5.57 3.94
N GLY A 52 -5.14 -5.59 4.67
CA GLY A 52 -5.39 -6.55 5.76
C GLY A 52 -5.65 -8.00 5.31
N ALA A 53 -5.79 -8.24 4.00
CA ALA A 53 -6.00 -9.56 3.43
C ALA A 53 -5.22 -9.71 2.09
N LEU A 54 -4.06 -9.06 1.99
CA LEU A 54 -3.29 -9.00 0.75
C LEU A 54 -2.49 -10.28 0.54
N GLU A 55 -2.68 -10.92 -0.61
CA GLU A 55 -1.74 -11.92 -1.14
C GLU A 55 -0.71 -11.20 -2.01
N PHE A 56 0.57 -11.36 -1.69
CA PHE A 56 1.66 -10.71 -2.42
C PHE A 56 2.86 -11.63 -2.61
N GLN A 57 3.70 -11.27 -3.58
CA GLN A 57 4.98 -11.93 -3.84
C GLN A 57 6.10 -10.91 -3.71
N ILE A 58 7.15 -11.26 -2.97
CA ILE A 58 8.37 -10.46 -2.85
C ILE A 58 9.39 -10.95 -3.88
N THR A 59 9.97 -10.01 -4.62
CA THR A 59 11.10 -10.25 -5.51
C THR A 59 12.22 -9.26 -5.20
N GLY A 60 13.45 -9.74 -4.99
CA GLY A 60 14.59 -8.89 -4.67
C GLY A 60 14.65 -8.48 -3.19
N LYS A 61 15.12 -7.26 -2.91
CA LYS A 61 15.35 -6.76 -1.55
C LYS A 61 14.13 -5.97 -1.05
N VAL A 62 13.19 -6.68 -0.42
CA VAL A 62 12.04 -6.11 0.29
C VAL A 62 12.00 -6.72 1.68
N ILE A 63 11.72 -5.89 2.69
CA ILE A 63 11.61 -6.32 4.09
C ILE A 63 10.17 -6.03 4.53
N VAL A 64 9.57 -6.99 5.23
CA VAL A 64 8.24 -6.83 5.84
C VAL A 64 8.45 -6.63 7.33
N GLU A 65 7.93 -5.54 7.86
CA GLU A 65 8.05 -5.16 9.26
C GLU A 65 6.67 -4.76 9.81
N ASP A 66 6.48 -4.97 11.11
CA ASP A 66 5.27 -4.52 11.78
C ASP A 66 5.30 -3.01 11.93
N LYS A 67 4.20 -2.33 11.54
CA LYS A 67 4.06 -0.87 11.59
C LYS A 67 4.36 -0.28 12.99
N GLU A 68 4.11 -1.06 14.04
CA GLU A 68 4.32 -0.63 15.44
C GLU A 68 5.80 -0.68 15.88
N ALA A 69 6.66 -1.45 15.20
CA ALA A 69 8.06 -1.61 15.58
C ALA A 69 8.88 -0.32 15.40
N GLU A 70 8.41 0.63 14.60
CA GLU A 70 9.09 1.91 14.37
C GLU A 70 8.70 3.02 15.35
N MET A 71 7.49 3.00 15.94
CA MET A 71 7.08 4.03 16.92
C MET A 71 7.82 3.94 18.25
N LEU A 72 8.57 2.86 18.50
CA LEU A 72 9.41 2.69 19.69
C LEU A 72 10.87 3.11 19.46
N ASN A 73 11.24 3.51 18.24
CA ASN A 73 12.61 3.88 17.88
C ASN A 73 12.81 5.40 17.68
N PHE A 74 11.82 6.24 18.05
CA PHE A 74 11.90 7.71 18.02
C PHE A 74 11.53 8.33 19.37
#